data_AF-A0A517LPH5-F1
#
_entry.id   AF-A0A517LPH5-F1
#
_cell.length_a   1.000
_cell.length_b   1.000
_cell.length_c   1.000
_cell.angle_alpha   90.00
_cell.angle_beta   90.00
_cell.angle_gamma   90.00
#
_symmetry.space_group_name_H-M   'P 1'
#
loop_
_entity.id
_entity.type
_entity.pdbx_description
1 polymer ?
#
loop_
_entity_poly.entity_id
_entity_poly.type
_entity_poly.pdbx_seq_one_letter_code
_entity_poly.pdbx_strand_id
1 'polypeptide(L)'
;MKKFLRIVQKNVRGSNELHRELADDAVYADIWLIQDVGSSYRLIDVADYEVVVWPGPSRIRVYVRIGLNLGIRNLIQHDEYFPTLEFDSIDLGLVHLHNAYSSSIGKIDLEDVFAKVSKVDAEHLLMGNFNLRHPDWGGEDVIINHFAAERSTTLAAHSSLELLTLRGAKTWEKELGSRT
;
A
#
# COMPACT_ATOMS: atom_id res chain seq x y z
N MET A 1 -17.49 20.93 -8.98
CA MET A 1 -16.22 20.87 -8.22
C MET A 1 -15.68 19.46 -8.38
N LYS A 2 -14.45 19.26 -8.88
CA LYS A 2 -13.85 17.92 -8.93
C LYS A 2 -13.53 17.50 -7.50
N LYS A 3 -14.04 16.34 -7.07
CA LYS A 3 -13.73 15.76 -5.76
C LYS A 3 -12.53 14.84 -5.95
N PHE A 4 -11.44 15.14 -5.25
CA PHE A 4 -10.25 14.29 -5.26
C PHE A 4 -10.40 13.19 -4.23
N LEU A 5 -10.01 11.97 -4.57
CA LEU A 5 -9.83 10.90 -3.61
C LEU A 5 -8.48 11.07 -2.90
N ARG A 6 -8.50 11.07 -1.58
CA ARG A 6 -7.30 11.15 -0.75
C ARG A 6 -6.97 9.77 -0.20
N ILE A 7 -5.81 9.24 -0.59
CA ILE A 7 -5.36 7.92 -0.16
C ILE A 7 -4.17 8.12 0.77
N VAL A 8 -4.20 7.45 1.92
CA VAL A 8 -3.08 7.42 2.87
C VAL A 8 -2.53 6.01 2.95
N GLN A 9 -1.20 5.88 2.86
CA GLN A 9 -0.49 4.61 3.01
C GLN A 9 0.39 4.66 4.25
N LYS A 10 0.33 3.63 5.10
CA LYS A 10 1.13 3.55 6.32
C LYS A 10 1.47 2.11 6.71
N ASN A 11 2.73 1.86 6.98
CA ASN A 11 3.16 0.67 7.72
C ASN A 11 3.13 0.97 9.22
N VAL A 12 2.37 0.19 10.00
CA VAL A 12 2.18 0.40 11.45
C VAL A 12 3.09 -0.47 12.32
N ARG A 13 4.00 -1.26 11.72
CA ARG A 13 5.09 -1.99 12.42
C ARG A 13 4.61 -2.89 13.58
N GLY A 14 3.43 -3.48 13.45
CA GLY A 14 2.78 -4.28 14.49
C GLY A 14 2.23 -3.47 15.67
N SER A 15 2.33 -2.14 15.65
CA SER A 15 1.92 -1.26 16.73
C SER A 15 0.46 -0.82 16.60
N ASN A 16 -0.34 -1.15 17.62
CA ASN A 16 -1.69 -0.62 17.75
C ASN A 16 -1.70 0.90 18.00
N GLU A 17 -0.66 1.43 18.64
CA GLU A 17 -0.52 2.86 18.93
C GLU A 17 -0.34 3.65 17.65
N LEU A 18 0.62 3.27 16.80
CA LEU A 18 0.86 3.93 15.50
C LEU A 18 -0.37 3.87 14.57
N HIS A 19 -1.19 2.82 14.70
CA HIS A 19 -2.42 2.73 13.94
C HIS A 19 -3.51 3.66 14.50
N ARG A 20 -3.63 3.80 15.83
CA ARG A 20 -4.56 4.79 16.42
C ARG A 20 -4.12 6.22 16.15
N GLU A 21 -2.84 6.52 16.21
CA GLU A 21 -2.31 7.84 15.82
C GLU A 21 -2.69 8.18 14.38
N LEU A 22 -2.60 7.21 13.46
CA LEU A 22 -3.10 7.42 12.11
C LEU A 22 -4.60 7.73 12.08
N ALA A 23 -5.37 7.12 12.99
CA ALA A 23 -6.78 7.39 13.09
C ALA A 23 -7.11 8.83 13.48
N ASP A 24 -6.27 9.44 14.31
CA ASP A 24 -6.40 10.82 14.73
C ASP A 24 -5.84 11.80 13.68
N ASP A 25 -4.71 11.46 13.04
CA ASP A 25 -3.99 12.35 12.13
C ASP A 25 -4.51 12.34 10.69
N ALA A 26 -5.08 11.22 10.23
CA ALA A 26 -5.48 11.00 8.83
C ALA A 26 -7.00 11.06 8.60
N VAL A 27 -7.75 11.70 9.50
CA VAL A 27 -9.21 11.89 9.42
C VAL A 27 -9.69 12.58 8.13
N TYR A 28 -8.79 13.13 7.32
CA TYR A 28 -9.07 13.78 6.03
C TYR A 28 -9.02 12.83 4.83
N ALA A 29 -8.49 11.61 4.98
CA ALA A 29 -8.33 10.68 3.87
C ALA A 29 -9.59 9.88 3.58
N ASP A 30 -9.81 9.51 2.33
CA ASP A 30 -10.96 8.73 1.89
C ASP A 30 -10.70 7.22 1.98
N ILE A 31 -9.45 6.80 1.77
CA ILE A 31 -9.02 5.41 1.83
C ILE A 31 -7.69 5.32 2.59
N TRP A 32 -7.56 4.36 3.51
CA TRP A 32 -6.28 4.04 4.16
C TRP A 32 -5.78 2.66 3.74
N LEU A 33 -4.50 2.58 3.39
CA LEU A 33 -3.78 1.38 3.05
C LEU A 33 -2.75 1.08 4.15
N ILE A 34 -3.08 0.14 5.04
CA ILE A 34 -2.27 -0.18 6.21
C ILE A 34 -1.51 -1.48 6.00
N GLN A 35 -0.22 -1.50 6.35
CA GLN A 35 0.63 -2.70 6.33
C GLN A 35 1.24 -2.98 7.70
N ASP A 36 1.65 -4.23 7.90
CA ASP A 36 2.22 -4.78 9.13
C ASP A 36 1.34 -4.58 10.38
N VAL A 37 0.03 -4.86 10.30
CA VAL A 37 -0.78 -5.01 11.52
C VAL A 37 -0.36 -6.28 12.28
N GLY A 38 -0.20 -6.17 13.61
CA GLY A 38 0.31 -7.24 14.45
C GLY A 38 -0.57 -8.50 14.49
N SER A 39 -0.03 -9.63 14.92
CA SER A 39 -0.80 -10.89 15.02
C SER A 39 -1.82 -10.90 16.16
N SER A 40 -1.58 -10.14 17.22
CA SER A 40 -2.50 -9.91 18.34
C SER A 40 -3.44 -8.71 18.09
N TYR A 41 -3.44 -8.18 16.87
CA TYR A 41 -4.17 -6.99 16.50
C TYR A 41 -5.68 -7.22 16.62
N ARG A 42 -6.32 -6.43 17.49
CA ARG A 42 -7.77 -6.26 17.50
C ARG A 42 -8.10 -5.18 16.48
N LEU A 43 -9.15 -5.40 15.68
CA LEU A 43 -9.66 -4.39 14.77
C LEU A 43 -9.80 -3.06 15.53
N ILE A 44 -9.03 -2.05 15.13
CA ILE A 44 -9.27 -0.69 15.58
C ILE A 44 -10.49 -0.24 14.80
N ASP A 45 -11.58 -0.05 15.55
CA ASP A 45 -12.75 0.65 15.06
C ASP A 45 -12.36 2.13 14.92
N VAL A 46 -12.46 2.62 13.70
CA VAL A 46 -12.13 3.99 13.35
C VAL A 46 -13.45 4.64 12.98
N ALA A 47 -13.89 5.58 13.81
CA ALA A 47 -15.12 6.32 13.55
C ALA A 47 -15.11 6.87 12.12
N ASP A 48 -16.23 6.71 11.41
CA ASP A 48 -16.43 7.11 10.02
C ASP A 48 -15.70 6.28 8.96
N TYR A 49 -15.12 5.11 9.29
CA TYR A 49 -14.51 4.20 8.31
C TYR A 49 -15.00 2.77 8.45
N GLU A 50 -15.17 2.11 7.30
CA GLU A 50 -15.40 0.67 7.21
C GLU A 50 -14.11 -0.03 6.81
N VAL A 51 -13.82 -1.16 7.46
CA VAL A 51 -12.75 -2.06 7.03
C VAL A 51 -13.26 -2.92 5.90
N VAL A 52 -12.74 -2.70 4.70
CA VAL A 52 -13.27 -3.35 3.50
C VAL A 52 -12.44 -4.58 3.13
N VAL A 53 -11.12 -4.57 3.36
CA VAL A 53 -10.30 -5.78 3.22
C VAL A 53 -10.08 -6.44 4.58
N TRP A 54 -10.81 -7.53 4.80
CA TRP A 54 -10.61 -8.53 5.84
C TRP A 54 -11.21 -9.86 5.36
N PRO A 55 -10.40 -10.89 5.09
CA PRO A 55 -10.20 -11.86 6.16
C PRO A 55 -8.87 -12.62 6.15
N GLY A 56 -8.38 -12.95 7.35
CA GLY A 56 -7.28 -13.89 7.57
C GLY A 56 -6.15 -13.34 8.44
N PRO A 57 -5.03 -14.08 8.59
CA PRO A 57 -3.83 -13.62 9.31
C PRO A 57 -3.10 -12.48 8.58
N SER A 58 -3.73 -11.87 7.56
CA SER A 58 -3.11 -10.85 6.74
C SER A 58 -2.66 -9.69 7.61
N ARG A 59 -1.43 -9.26 7.38
CA ARG A 59 -0.83 -8.11 8.05
C ARG A 59 -1.23 -6.79 7.37
N ILE A 60 -2.33 -6.78 6.61
CA ILE A 60 -2.73 -5.67 5.75
C ILE A 60 -4.19 -5.30 5.99
N ARG A 61 -4.49 -4.01 6.02
CA ARG A 61 -5.87 -3.49 6.06
C ARG A 61 -6.11 -2.46 4.97
N VAL A 62 -7.35 -2.41 4.51
CA VAL A 62 -7.87 -1.31 3.71
C VAL A 62 -9.10 -0.76 4.40
N TYR A 63 -9.03 0.51 4.80
CA TYR A 63 -10.15 1.25 5.37
C TYR A 63 -10.71 2.17 4.29
N VAL A 64 -12.03 2.27 4.20
CA VAL A 64 -12.73 3.20 3.30
C VAL A 64 -13.68 4.04 4.12
N ARG A 65 -13.71 5.36 3.89
CA ARG A 65 -14.60 6.27 4.61
C ARG A 65 -16.07 5.92 4.36
N ILE A 66 -16.87 5.85 5.43
CA ILE A 66 -18.31 5.65 5.38
C ILE A 66 -18.97 6.75 4.54
N GLY A 67 -19.93 6.35 3.71
CA GLY A 67 -20.64 7.26 2.80
C GLY A 67 -19.84 7.68 1.57
N LEU A 68 -18.61 7.18 1.41
CA LEU A 68 -17.88 7.31 0.16
C LEU A 68 -18.46 6.33 -0.87
N ASN A 69 -19.22 6.86 -1.83
CA ASN A 69 -19.79 6.06 -2.91
C ASN A 69 -18.73 5.81 -4.00
N LEU A 70 -17.83 4.84 -3.76
CA LEU A 70 -16.80 4.43 -4.72
C LEU A 70 -17.31 3.46 -5.80
N GLY A 71 -18.53 2.93 -5.69
CA GLY A 71 -18.95 1.82 -6.57
C GLY A 71 -18.00 0.63 -6.46
N ILE A 72 -17.69 0.20 -5.23
CA ILE A 72 -16.80 -0.95 -4.97
C ILE A 72 -17.39 -2.18 -5.66
N ARG A 73 -16.60 -2.79 -6.55
CA ARG A 73 -16.99 -4.00 -7.27
C ARG A 73 -16.52 -5.25 -6.55
N ASN A 74 -15.24 -5.29 -6.22
CA ASN A 74 -14.59 -6.50 -5.72
C ASN A 74 -13.49 -6.19 -4.72
N LEU A 75 -13.23 -7.19 -3.89
CA LEU A 75 -12.06 -7.28 -3.02
C LEU A 75 -11.32 -8.54 -3.41
N ILE A 76 -10.17 -8.38 -4.05
CA ILE A 76 -9.40 -9.48 -4.58
C ILE A 76 -8.22 -9.72 -3.63
N GLN A 77 -8.22 -10.84 -2.93
CA GLN A 77 -7.08 -11.28 -2.13
C GLN A 77 -6.17 -12.16 -2.99
N HIS A 78 -5.02 -11.65 -3.44
CA HIS A 78 -4.08 -12.45 -4.23
C HIS A 78 -3.27 -13.42 -3.35
N ASP A 79 -2.84 -12.96 -2.17
CA ASP A 79 -2.18 -13.72 -1.11
C ASP A 79 -2.26 -12.93 0.21
N GLU A 80 -1.72 -13.42 1.33
CA GLU A 80 -1.81 -12.77 2.66
C GLU A 80 -1.17 -11.36 2.75
N TYR A 81 -0.39 -10.95 1.75
CA TYR A 81 0.33 -9.69 1.69
C TYR A 81 0.00 -8.82 0.46
N PHE A 82 -1.02 -9.18 -0.32
CA PHE A 82 -1.35 -8.44 -1.53
C PHE A 82 -2.85 -8.45 -1.87
N PRO A 83 -3.69 -7.69 -1.13
CA PRO A 83 -5.06 -7.40 -1.54
C PRO A 83 -5.17 -6.25 -2.55
N THR A 84 -6.25 -6.31 -3.34
CA THR A 84 -6.67 -5.28 -4.29
C THR A 84 -8.12 -4.88 -4.02
N LEU A 85 -8.36 -3.58 -3.88
CA LEU A 85 -9.69 -2.98 -3.90
C LEU A 85 -10.02 -2.54 -5.33
N GLU A 86 -11.07 -3.10 -5.91
CA GLU A 86 -11.56 -2.79 -7.25
C GLU A 86 -12.83 -1.93 -7.17
N PHE A 87 -12.85 -0.79 -7.87
CA PHE A 87 -13.97 0.13 -7.84
C PHE A 87 -14.10 0.97 -9.10
N ASP A 88 -15.29 1.53 -9.33
CA ASP A 88 -15.58 2.39 -10.47
C ASP A 88 -15.28 3.86 -10.18
N SER A 89 -14.53 4.49 -11.08
CA SER A 89 -14.32 5.94 -11.12
C SER A 89 -15.03 6.55 -12.33
N ILE A 90 -15.76 7.63 -12.09
CA ILE A 90 -16.44 8.39 -13.16
C ILE A 90 -15.43 8.93 -14.18
N ASP A 91 -14.26 9.37 -13.70
CA ASP A 91 -13.24 10.02 -14.53
C ASP A 91 -12.23 9.03 -15.12
N LEU A 92 -11.99 7.91 -14.44
CA LEU A 92 -10.91 6.96 -14.77
C LEU A 92 -11.42 5.60 -15.27
N GLY A 93 -12.72 5.32 -15.19
CA GLY A 93 -13.24 3.97 -15.43
C GLY A 93 -12.90 3.03 -14.27
N LEU A 94 -12.52 1.80 -14.58
CA LEU A 94 -12.19 0.79 -13.57
C LEU A 94 -10.84 1.11 -12.90
N VAL A 95 -10.82 1.14 -11.56
CA VAL A 95 -9.61 1.39 -10.77
C VAL A 95 -9.29 0.20 -9.87
N HIS A 96 -8.03 -0.22 -9.89
CA HIS A 96 -7.46 -1.22 -9.01
C HIS A 96 -6.48 -0.57 -8.04
N LEU A 97 -6.84 -0.53 -6.76
CA LEU A 97 -5.99 -0.05 -5.68
C LEU A 97 -5.37 -1.24 -4.96
N HIS A 98 -4.07 -1.46 -5.21
CA HIS A 98 -3.32 -2.57 -4.66
C HIS A 98 -2.54 -2.15 -3.41
N ASN A 99 -2.66 -2.95 -2.35
CA ASN A 99 -1.94 -2.74 -1.10
C ASN A 99 -0.98 -3.90 -0.86
N ALA A 100 0.32 -3.66 -1.00
CA ALA A 100 1.35 -4.71 -0.91
C ALA A 100 2.21 -4.59 0.36
N TYR A 101 2.60 -5.73 0.94
CA TYR A 101 3.54 -5.77 2.06
C TYR A 101 4.62 -6.84 1.89
N SER A 102 5.83 -6.52 2.29
CA SER A 102 6.95 -7.44 2.33
C SER A 102 7.65 -7.28 3.68
N SER A 103 7.59 -8.30 4.53
CA SER A 103 8.23 -8.24 5.86
C SER A 103 9.76 -8.37 5.81
N SER A 104 10.31 -8.83 4.69
CA SER A 104 11.75 -9.02 4.45
C SER A 104 12.04 -8.88 2.95
N ILE A 105 13.26 -8.50 2.58
CA ILE A 105 13.68 -8.45 1.18
C ILE A 105 13.36 -9.79 0.49
N GLY A 106 12.70 -9.74 -0.67
CA GLY A 106 12.37 -10.92 -1.47
C GLY A 106 11.20 -11.77 -0.97
N LYS A 107 10.48 -11.37 0.10
CA LYS A 107 9.29 -12.10 0.56
C LYS A 107 8.09 -11.93 -0.36
N ILE A 108 7.94 -10.74 -0.95
CA ILE A 108 7.02 -10.52 -2.06
C ILE A 108 7.81 -10.62 -3.37
N ASP A 109 7.31 -11.42 -4.30
CA ASP A 109 7.82 -11.46 -5.66
C ASP A 109 7.17 -10.34 -6.46
N LEU A 110 7.95 -9.30 -6.75
CA LEU A 110 7.45 -8.17 -7.51
C LEU A 110 7.10 -8.53 -8.94
N GLU A 111 7.72 -9.55 -9.53
CA GLU A 111 7.34 -9.99 -10.88
C GLU A 111 5.93 -10.54 -10.91
N ASP A 112 5.60 -11.38 -9.94
CA ASP A 112 4.26 -11.93 -9.79
C ASP A 112 3.24 -10.82 -9.49
N VAL A 113 3.62 -9.82 -8.68
CA VAL A 113 2.80 -8.62 -8.46
C VAL A 113 2.54 -7.88 -9.78
N PHE A 114 3.58 -7.53 -10.55
CA PHE A 114 3.40 -6.81 -11.82
C PHE A 114 2.62 -7.64 -12.84
N ALA A 115 2.85 -8.96 -12.91
CA ALA A 115 2.11 -9.85 -13.78
C ALA A 115 0.62 -9.98 -13.37
N LYS A 116 0.29 -9.84 -12.09
CA LYS A 116 -1.12 -9.76 -11.61
C LYS A 116 -1.75 -8.43 -11.99
N VAL A 117 -1.01 -7.33 -11.83
CA VAL A 117 -1.46 -5.97 -12.18
C VAL A 117 -1.73 -5.88 -13.68
N SER A 118 -0.82 -6.34 -14.53
CA SER A 118 -0.90 -6.19 -15.99
C SER A 118 -1.96 -7.07 -16.68
N LYS A 119 -2.70 -7.92 -15.95
CA LYS A 119 -3.71 -8.82 -16.52
C LYS A 119 -5.06 -8.16 -16.73
N VAL A 120 -5.30 -7.02 -16.09
CA VAL A 120 -6.58 -6.33 -16.12
C VAL A 120 -6.38 -5.00 -16.83
N ASP A 121 -7.30 -4.66 -17.72
CA ASP A 121 -7.34 -3.35 -18.35
C ASP A 121 -8.06 -2.37 -17.40
N ALA A 122 -7.29 -1.72 -16.54
CA ALA A 122 -7.76 -0.80 -15.50
C ALA A 122 -6.70 0.27 -15.21
N GLU A 123 -7.09 1.31 -14.48
CA GLU A 123 -6.13 2.21 -13.85
C GLU A 123 -5.60 1.58 -12.56
N HIS A 124 -4.28 1.53 -12.42
CA HIS A 124 -3.62 0.80 -11.33
C HIS A 124 -2.87 1.73 -10.39
N LEU A 125 -3.13 1.59 -9.09
CA LEU A 125 -2.30 2.18 -8.04
C LEU A 125 -1.70 1.06 -7.18
N LEU A 126 -0.40 0.84 -7.31
CA LEU A 126 0.35 -0.12 -6.50
C LEU A 126 1.10 0.60 -5.39
N MET A 127 0.65 0.42 -4.14
CA MET A 127 1.22 1.08 -2.96
C MET A 127 1.55 0.07 -1.87
N GLY A 128 2.63 0.29 -1.13
CA GLY A 128 3.01 -0.67 -0.11
C GLY A 128 4.39 -0.48 0.49
N ASN A 129 4.72 -1.35 1.44
CA ASN A 129 6.08 -1.50 1.93
C ASN A 129 6.69 -2.75 1.30
N PHE A 130 7.48 -2.56 0.25
CA PHE A 130 8.17 -3.64 -0.48
C PHE A 130 9.47 -4.09 0.20
N ASN A 131 9.93 -3.37 1.23
CA ASN A 131 11.19 -3.58 1.91
C ASN A 131 12.39 -3.63 0.95
N LEU A 132 12.36 -2.76 -0.08
CA LEU A 132 13.41 -2.61 -1.08
C LEU A 132 14.03 -1.22 -1.03
N ARG A 133 15.28 -1.13 -1.48
CA ARG A 133 16.08 0.09 -1.51
C ARG A 133 16.55 0.33 -2.94
N HIS A 134 16.28 1.52 -3.46
CA HIS A 134 16.73 1.96 -4.77
C HIS A 134 16.96 3.47 -4.77
N PRO A 135 17.96 4.00 -5.50
CA PRO A 135 18.21 5.43 -5.60
C PRO A 135 17.04 6.26 -6.14
N ASP A 136 16.16 5.66 -6.96
CA ASP A 136 15.04 6.38 -7.58
C ASP A 136 13.99 6.85 -6.58
N TRP A 137 13.75 6.11 -5.50
CA TRP A 137 12.85 6.54 -4.40
C TRP A 137 13.60 6.89 -3.12
N GLY A 138 14.70 6.20 -2.82
CA GLY A 138 15.48 6.44 -1.59
C GLY A 138 16.55 7.53 -1.71
N GLY A 139 16.83 8.02 -2.90
CA GLY A 139 17.82 9.08 -3.13
C GLY A 139 19.28 8.62 -3.04
N GLU A 140 20.19 9.59 -2.95
CA GLU A 140 21.64 9.36 -3.00
C GLU A 140 22.20 8.65 -1.76
N ASP A 141 21.47 8.69 -0.64
CA ASP A 141 21.83 8.01 0.60
C ASP A 141 21.69 6.46 0.51
N VAL A 142 21.14 5.94 -0.60
CA VAL A 142 20.99 4.50 -0.82
C VAL A 142 22.32 3.88 -1.25
N ILE A 143 23.06 3.34 -0.28
CA ILE A 143 24.36 2.69 -0.50
C ILE A 143 24.21 1.28 -1.12
N ILE A 144 23.11 0.59 -0.82
CA ILE A 144 22.84 -0.76 -1.31
C ILE A 144 21.63 -0.71 -2.25
N ASN A 145 21.88 -0.94 -3.53
CA ASN A 145 20.83 -1.23 -4.50
C ASN A 145 20.48 -2.72 -4.43
N HIS A 146 19.22 -3.06 -4.17
CA HIS A 146 18.77 -4.43 -4.25
C HIS A 146 18.49 -4.81 -5.70
N PHE A 147 18.99 -5.95 -6.17
CA PHE A 147 18.71 -6.45 -7.52
C PHE A 147 17.20 -6.55 -7.81
N ALA A 148 16.39 -6.95 -6.82
CA ALA A 148 14.94 -6.97 -6.95
C ALA A 148 14.32 -5.58 -7.15
N ALA A 149 14.98 -4.52 -6.66
CA ALA A 149 14.56 -3.14 -6.83
C ALA A 149 14.85 -2.64 -8.26
N GLU A 150 16.05 -2.91 -8.79
CA GLU A 150 16.39 -2.64 -10.20
C GLU A 150 15.48 -3.41 -11.18
N ARG A 151 15.16 -4.66 -10.85
CA ARG A 151 14.22 -5.44 -11.64
C ARG A 151 12.82 -4.85 -11.58
N SER A 152 12.42 -4.31 -10.45
CA SER A 152 11.10 -3.68 -10.29
C SER A 152 10.94 -2.38 -11.09
N THR A 153 11.98 -1.55 -11.19
CA THR A 153 11.94 -0.34 -12.03
C THR A 153 11.82 -0.72 -13.51
N THR A 154 12.56 -1.76 -13.92
CA THR A 154 12.45 -2.34 -15.26
C THR A 154 11.03 -2.85 -15.53
N LEU A 155 10.45 -3.65 -14.63
CA LEU A 155 9.10 -4.21 -14.80
C LEU A 155 8.01 -3.13 -14.81
N ALA A 156 8.11 -2.14 -13.91
CA ALA A 156 7.20 -1.00 -13.89
C ALA A 156 7.19 -0.28 -15.24
N ALA A 157 8.36 -0.04 -15.83
CA ALA A 157 8.46 0.57 -17.16
C ALA A 157 7.80 -0.28 -18.27
N HIS A 158 7.93 -1.61 -18.21
CA HIS A 158 7.25 -2.51 -19.16
C HIS A 158 5.73 -2.57 -18.96
N SER A 159 5.24 -2.28 -17.74
CA SER A 159 3.83 -2.24 -17.40
C SER A 159 3.22 -0.84 -17.50
N SER A 160 3.92 0.14 -18.10
CA SER A 160 3.50 1.55 -18.17
C SER A 160 3.18 2.17 -16.81
N LEU A 161 3.76 1.63 -15.73
CA LEU A 161 3.61 2.15 -14.38
C LEU A 161 4.66 3.22 -14.12
N GLU A 162 4.21 4.34 -13.55
CA GLU A 162 5.07 5.44 -13.14
C GLU A 162 5.34 5.38 -11.63
N LEU A 163 6.60 5.64 -11.23
CA LEU A 163 6.95 5.78 -9.83
C LEU A 163 6.50 7.15 -9.29
N LEU A 164 5.48 7.14 -8.43
CA LEU A 164 4.95 8.37 -7.80
C LEU A 164 5.73 8.81 -6.54
N THR A 165 6.61 7.96 -6.01
CA THR A 165 7.40 8.30 -4.82
C THR A 165 8.47 9.31 -5.19
N LEU A 166 8.49 10.45 -4.52
CA LEU A 166 9.52 11.46 -4.71
C LEU A 166 10.91 10.89 -4.37
N ARG A 167 11.89 11.14 -5.23
CA ARG A 167 13.28 10.73 -5.01
C ARG A 167 13.81 11.29 -3.70
N GLY A 168 14.33 10.42 -2.84
CA GLY A 168 14.88 10.79 -1.53
C GLY A 168 13.83 10.92 -0.41
N ALA A 169 12.57 10.60 -0.67
CA ALA A 169 11.53 10.61 0.36
C ALA A 169 11.82 9.54 1.43
N LYS A 170 12.23 9.98 2.62
CA LYS A 170 12.45 9.10 3.76
C LYS A 170 11.10 8.65 4.34
N THR A 171 10.75 7.39 4.10
CA THR A 171 9.50 6.76 4.59
C THR A 171 9.74 5.82 5.77
N TRP A 172 11.00 5.61 6.13
CA TRP A 172 11.41 4.81 7.28
C TRP A 172 12.66 5.40 7.94
N GLU A 173 12.64 5.45 9.27
CA GLU A 173 13.79 5.83 10.08
C GLU A 173 14.01 4.77 11.16
N LYS A 174 15.28 4.42 11.39
CA LYS A 174 15.63 3.53 12.48
C LYS A 174 15.66 4.32 13.78
N GLU A 175 14.78 4.01 14.72
CA GLU A 175 14.91 4.53 16.08
C GLU A 175 16.23 4.04 16.71
N LEU A 176 16.99 5.00 17.25
CA LEU A 176 18.22 4.75 18.01
C LEU A 176 17.97 3.72 19.13
N GLY A 177 18.73 2.62 19.12
CA GLY A 177 18.62 1.55 20.12
C GLY A 177 17.78 0.34 19.71
N SER A 178 17.06 0.40 18.58
CA SER A 178 16.41 -0.80 18.03
C SER A 178 17.46 -1.77 17.46
N ARG A 179 17.49 -3.01 17.99
CA ARG A 179 18.22 -4.10 17.33
C ARG A 179 17.43 -4.48 16.08
N THR A 180 18.12 -4.49 14.95
CA THR A 180 17.65 -5.15 13.72
C THR A 180 17.21 -6.57 14.02
#